data_AF-A0A3A9FTG1-F1
#
_entry.id   AF-A0A3A9FTG1-F1
#
_cell.length_a   1.000
_cell.length_b   1.000
_cell.length_c   1.000
_cell.angle_alpha   90.00
_cell.angle_beta   90.00
_cell.angle_gamma   90.00
#
_symmetry.space_group_name_H-M   'P 1'
#
loop_
_entity.id
_entity.type
_entity.pdbx_description
1 polymer ?
#
loop_
_entity_poly.entity_id
_entity_poly.type
_entity_poly.pdbx_seq_one_letter_code
_entity_poly.pdbx_strand_id
1 'polypeptide(L)'
;MNKKVKTIGIVSIFIFVLNVYIIVHNNPLADQTQELLKKIVSCVILDIIYFFFIKYYDKMVILPVELYQNRKLIWKLARSDFKTRYAGSYLGIFWAFVQPIVTIVVYWFVFQIGLRSGDVGDTPFVLWLVAGLIPWFFFSEALGGGTGAMLEYNYLVKKVVFKISILPIIKIISALFVHLFFVAFAILLFACYRSEPDLYTLQVFYYTFCLFVFVLGLCYITCSVVVFFRDLSQIISIILQIGIWATPIMWSLPMLPEKYHFIFKLNPLTYIVDGYRMAFIYKAWFWERFYSTAYFWIVTLATFVFGAVIFKRLKIHFADML
;
A
#
# COMPACT_ATOMS: atom_id res chain seq x y z
N MET A 1 -21.74 -20.80 -19.77
CA MET A 1 -20.37 -20.36 -20.13
C MET A 1 -19.60 -20.05 -18.86
N ASN A 2 -18.47 -20.72 -18.59
CA ASN A 2 -17.71 -20.57 -17.35
C ASN A 2 -17.27 -19.10 -17.17
N LYS A 3 -17.53 -18.49 -16.00
CA LYS A 3 -17.22 -17.08 -15.69
C LYS A 3 -15.74 -16.74 -16.00
N LYS A 4 -14.85 -17.72 -15.79
CA LYS A 4 -13.44 -17.71 -16.17
C LYS A 4 -13.21 -17.46 -17.67
N VAL A 5 -13.87 -18.25 -18.52
CA VAL A 5 -13.74 -18.16 -19.98
C VAL A 5 -14.23 -16.79 -20.49
N LYS A 6 -15.33 -16.28 -19.92
CA LYS A 6 -15.85 -14.95 -20.28
C LYS A 6 -14.86 -13.83 -19.90
N THR A 7 -14.30 -13.85 -18.70
CA THR A 7 -13.33 -12.83 -18.28
C THR A 7 -12.02 -12.91 -19.07
N ILE A 8 -11.48 -14.11 -19.28
CA ILE A 8 -10.27 -14.30 -20.10
C ILE A 8 -10.52 -13.82 -21.53
N GLY A 9 -11.68 -14.12 -22.12
CA GLY A 9 -12.06 -13.63 -23.44
C GLY A 9 -12.08 -12.10 -23.54
N ILE A 10 -12.68 -11.41 -22.57
CA ILE A 10 -12.72 -9.93 -22.55
C ILE A 10 -11.32 -9.34 -22.43
N VAL A 11 -10.48 -9.86 -21.53
CA VAL A 11 -9.10 -9.40 -21.35
C VAL A 11 -8.26 -9.66 -22.60
N SER A 12 -8.45 -10.81 -23.26
CA SER A 12 -7.79 -11.14 -24.53
C SER A 12 -8.11 -10.11 -25.62
N ILE A 13 -9.39 -9.74 -25.76
CA ILE A 13 -9.84 -8.76 -26.74
C ILE A 13 -9.23 -7.39 -26.43
N PHE A 14 -9.23 -6.98 -25.16
CA PHE A 14 -8.65 -5.70 -24.75
C PHE A 14 -7.15 -5.61 -25.05
N ILE A 15 -6.38 -6.65 -24.71
CA ILE A 15 -4.93 -6.68 -24.98
C ILE A 15 -4.64 -6.71 -26.48
N PHE A 16 -5.43 -7.45 -27.25
CA PHE A 16 -5.33 -7.44 -28.71
C PHE A 16 -5.55 -6.02 -29.28
N VAL A 17 -6.62 -5.34 -28.85
CA VAL A 17 -6.90 -3.95 -29.26
C VAL A 17 -5.77 -3.00 -28.85
N LEU A 18 -5.22 -3.16 -27.65
CA LEU A 18 -4.12 -2.33 -27.16
C LEU A 18 -2.84 -2.55 -27.96
N ASN A 19 -2.48 -3.81 -28.27
CA ASN A 19 -1.34 -4.15 -29.11
C ASN A 19 -1.51 -3.57 -30.53
N VAL A 20 -2.70 -3.68 -31.13
CA VAL A 20 -3.00 -3.06 -32.43
C VAL A 20 -2.84 -1.55 -32.36
N TYR A 21 -3.36 -0.91 -31.33
CA TYR A 21 -3.22 0.53 -31.13
C TYR A 21 -1.75 0.97 -31.02
N ILE A 22 -0.93 0.24 -30.24
CA ILE A 22 0.51 0.52 -30.09
C ILE A 22 1.27 0.39 -31.42
N ILE A 23 0.92 -0.62 -32.24
CA ILE A 23 1.55 -0.85 -33.54
C ILE A 23 1.15 0.24 -34.54
N VAL A 24 -0.14 0.64 -34.56
CA VAL A 24 -0.68 1.63 -35.51
C VAL A 24 -0.30 3.07 -35.14
N HIS A 25 -0.12 3.37 -33.85
CA HIS A 25 0.32 4.69 -33.41
C HIS A 25 1.68 5.03 -34.04
N ASN A 26 1.82 6.20 -34.66
CA ASN A 26 3.06 6.63 -35.30
C ASN A 26 3.41 8.04 -34.84
N ASN A 27 4.61 8.25 -34.32
CA ASN A 27 5.10 9.56 -33.90
C ASN A 27 6.15 10.09 -34.89
N PRO A 28 5.78 10.99 -35.82
CA PRO A 28 6.70 11.49 -36.85
C PRO A 28 7.88 12.31 -36.29
N LEU A 29 7.83 12.70 -35.00
CA LEU A 29 8.87 13.47 -34.33
C LEU A 29 9.91 12.60 -33.60
N ALA A 30 9.73 11.27 -33.57
CA ALA A 30 10.62 10.35 -32.90
C ALA A 30 11.60 9.67 -33.87
N ASP A 31 12.77 9.27 -33.34
CA ASP A 31 13.69 8.38 -34.06
C ASP A 31 13.00 7.03 -34.34
N GLN A 32 12.82 6.72 -35.62
CA GLN A 32 11.98 5.62 -36.09
C GLN A 32 12.48 4.24 -35.62
N THR A 33 13.79 4.06 -35.49
CA THR A 33 14.38 2.80 -34.99
C THR A 33 14.11 2.60 -33.50
N GLN A 34 14.24 3.66 -32.70
CA GLN A 34 13.91 3.62 -31.27
C GLN A 34 12.41 3.48 -31.02
N GLU A 35 11.57 4.10 -31.86
CA GLU A 35 10.13 4.00 -31.77
C GLU A 35 9.65 2.56 -32.02
N LEU A 36 10.16 1.91 -33.07
CA LEU A 36 9.86 0.52 -33.37
C LEU A 36 10.27 -0.42 -32.22
N LEU A 37 11.48 -0.22 -31.66
CA LEU A 37 11.95 -1.00 -30.52
C LEU A 37 11.03 -0.84 -29.30
N LYS A 38 10.63 0.40 -28.97
CA LYS A 38 9.71 0.67 -27.85
C LYS A 38 8.35 0.02 -28.05
N LYS A 39 7.81 0.00 -29.27
CA LYS A 39 6.56 -0.69 -29.61
C LYS A 39 6.67 -2.20 -29.40
N ILE A 40 7.72 -2.81 -29.94
CA ILE A 40 7.96 -4.26 -29.80
C ILE A 40 8.09 -4.64 -28.32
N VAL A 41 8.92 -3.91 -27.56
CA VAL A 41 9.11 -4.16 -26.13
C VAL A 41 7.79 -4.02 -25.35
N SER A 42 6.98 -3.00 -25.67
CA SER A 42 5.69 -2.78 -25.02
C SER A 42 4.70 -3.92 -25.29
N CYS A 43 4.59 -4.38 -26.55
CA CYS A 43 3.73 -5.52 -26.90
C CYS A 43 4.20 -6.82 -26.22
N VAL A 44 5.50 -7.09 -26.21
CA VAL A 44 6.07 -8.27 -25.54
C VAL A 44 5.78 -8.24 -24.03
N ILE A 45 5.92 -7.08 -23.38
CA ILE A 45 5.58 -6.94 -21.96
C ILE A 45 4.09 -7.19 -21.71
N LEU A 46 3.20 -6.65 -22.55
CA LEU A 46 1.76 -6.86 -22.45
C LEU A 46 1.38 -8.35 -22.60
N ASP A 47 2.00 -9.04 -23.56
CA ASP A 47 1.75 -10.47 -23.80
C ASP A 47 2.29 -11.35 -22.66
N ILE A 48 3.45 -11.00 -22.09
CA ILE A 48 3.98 -11.67 -20.90
C ILE A 48 3.00 -11.48 -19.73
N ILE A 49 2.56 -10.25 -19.47
CA ILE A 49 1.58 -9.96 -18.41
C ILE A 49 0.28 -10.76 -18.63
N TYR A 50 -0.20 -10.82 -19.87
CA TYR A 50 -1.38 -11.60 -20.24
C TYR A 50 -1.21 -13.10 -19.96
N PHE A 51 -0.08 -13.66 -20.37
CA PHE A 51 0.23 -15.07 -20.15
C PHE A 51 0.26 -15.40 -18.65
N PHE A 52 0.91 -14.55 -17.85
CA PHE A 52 0.91 -14.68 -16.39
C PHE A 52 -0.51 -14.57 -15.82
N PHE A 53 -1.33 -13.64 -16.31
CA PHE A 53 -2.73 -13.51 -15.89
C PHE A 53 -3.55 -14.76 -16.16
N ILE A 54 -3.45 -15.36 -17.36
CA ILE A 54 -4.14 -16.63 -17.67
C ILE A 54 -3.65 -17.75 -16.75
N LYS A 55 -2.33 -17.89 -16.60
CA LYS A 55 -1.69 -18.95 -15.80
C LYS A 55 -2.09 -18.88 -14.33
N TYR A 56 -2.28 -17.68 -13.78
CA TYR A 56 -2.60 -17.46 -12.37
C TYR A 56 -4.02 -16.97 -12.11
N TYR A 57 -4.91 -16.98 -13.12
CA TYR A 57 -6.28 -16.45 -13.05
C TYR A 57 -7.05 -16.92 -11.81
N ASP A 58 -7.11 -18.24 -11.58
CA ASP A 58 -7.87 -18.81 -10.46
C ASP A 58 -7.25 -18.46 -9.10
N LYS A 59 -5.99 -18.02 -9.05
CA LYS A 59 -5.37 -17.55 -7.81
C LYS A 59 -5.65 -16.07 -7.60
N MET A 60 -5.59 -15.29 -8.68
CA MET A 60 -5.80 -13.84 -8.67
C MET A 60 -7.25 -13.43 -8.45
N VAL A 61 -8.22 -14.14 -9.04
CA VAL A 61 -9.64 -13.73 -9.01
C VAL A 61 -10.38 -14.31 -7.82
N ILE A 62 -9.99 -15.49 -7.33
CA ILE A 62 -10.70 -16.13 -6.20
C ILE A 62 -10.59 -15.27 -4.93
N LEU A 63 -9.42 -14.71 -4.60
CA LEU A 63 -9.25 -13.91 -3.39
C LEU A 63 -10.16 -12.67 -3.37
N PRO A 64 -10.13 -11.75 -4.36
CA PRO A 64 -11.07 -10.61 -4.39
C PRO A 64 -12.53 -11.03 -4.35
N VAL A 65 -12.90 -12.13 -5.00
CA VAL A 65 -14.28 -12.65 -4.96
C VAL A 65 -14.64 -13.15 -3.56
N GLU A 66 -13.76 -13.89 -2.89
CA GLU A 66 -13.98 -14.34 -1.50
C GLU A 66 -14.08 -13.15 -0.55
N LEU A 67 -13.23 -12.14 -0.71
CA LEU A 67 -13.29 -10.89 0.06
C LEU A 67 -14.63 -10.19 -0.13
N TYR A 68 -15.07 -10.05 -1.39
CA TYR A 68 -16.36 -9.41 -1.70
C TYR A 68 -17.54 -10.21 -1.17
N GLN A 69 -17.55 -11.54 -1.29
CA GLN A 69 -18.65 -12.36 -0.75
C GLN A 69 -18.77 -12.19 0.77
N ASN A 70 -17.63 -12.10 1.47
CA ASN A 70 -17.56 -12.01 2.93
C ASN A 70 -17.51 -10.57 3.49
N ARG A 71 -17.76 -9.52 2.68
CA ARG A 71 -17.58 -8.12 3.13
C ARG A 71 -18.30 -7.74 4.43
N LYS A 72 -19.51 -8.29 4.66
CA LYS A 72 -20.28 -8.03 5.89
C LYS A 72 -19.60 -8.64 7.13
N LEU A 73 -19.06 -9.85 6.99
CA LEU A 73 -18.32 -10.53 8.04
C LEU A 73 -16.98 -9.83 8.31
N ILE A 74 -16.26 -9.47 7.25
CA ILE A 74 -15.01 -8.69 7.32
C ILE A 74 -15.25 -7.40 8.09
N TRP A 75 -16.28 -6.63 7.75
CA TRP A 75 -16.61 -5.39 8.44
C TRP A 75 -16.91 -5.60 9.92
N LYS A 76 -17.72 -6.63 10.26
CA LYS A 76 -18.05 -6.96 11.65
C LYS A 76 -16.80 -7.33 12.44
N LEU A 77 -15.94 -8.17 11.87
CA LEU A 77 -14.70 -8.61 12.52
C LEU A 77 -13.68 -7.48 12.63
N ALA A 78 -13.52 -6.62 11.62
CA ALA A 78 -12.61 -5.47 11.68
C ALA A 78 -13.04 -4.46 12.75
N ARG A 79 -14.34 -4.19 12.88
CA ARG A 79 -14.86 -3.34 13.97
C ARG A 79 -14.65 -3.99 15.34
N SER A 80 -14.78 -5.32 15.42
CA SER A 80 -14.50 -6.07 16.65
C SER A 80 -13.01 -5.98 17.01
N ASP A 81 -12.12 -6.26 16.05
CA ASP A 81 -10.66 -6.21 16.17
C ASP A 81 -10.19 -4.87 16.74
N PHE A 82 -10.68 -3.79 16.15
CA PHE A 82 -10.37 -2.44 16.58
C PHE A 82 -10.81 -2.16 18.02
N LYS A 83 -12.04 -2.56 18.38
CA LYS A 83 -12.55 -2.37 19.75
C LYS A 83 -11.80 -3.22 20.77
N THR A 84 -11.50 -4.48 20.45
CA THR A 84 -10.85 -5.41 21.37
C THR A 84 -9.41 -5.02 21.65
N ARG A 85 -8.71 -4.43 20.67
CA ARG A 85 -7.32 -3.96 20.83
C ARG A 85 -7.15 -2.96 21.96
N TYR A 86 -8.17 -2.13 22.20
CA TYR A 86 -8.14 -1.10 23.24
C TYR A 86 -9.05 -1.41 24.43
N ALA A 87 -9.69 -2.58 24.46
CA ALA A 87 -10.54 -3.00 25.55
C ALA A 87 -9.74 -3.26 26.83
N GLY A 88 -10.34 -3.02 27.99
CA GLY A 88 -9.71 -3.28 29.29
C GLY A 88 -8.66 -2.27 29.74
N SER A 89 -8.34 -1.24 28.93
CA SER A 89 -7.49 -0.12 29.35
C SER A 89 -8.32 1.08 29.81
N TYR A 90 -7.83 1.83 30.81
CA TYR A 90 -8.53 3.00 31.35
C TYR A 90 -8.83 4.08 30.29
N LEU A 91 -7.88 4.37 29.40
CA LEU A 91 -8.05 5.35 28.32
C LEU A 91 -8.72 4.77 27.07
N GLY A 92 -8.85 3.46 26.97
CA GLY A 92 -9.53 2.80 25.86
C GLY A 92 -8.98 3.20 24.50
N ILE A 93 -9.89 3.53 23.59
CA ILE A 93 -9.61 3.88 22.19
C ILE A 93 -8.67 5.09 22.03
N PHE A 94 -8.55 5.96 23.04
CA PHE A 94 -7.65 7.11 22.98
C PHE A 94 -6.20 6.70 22.75
N TRP A 95 -5.78 5.51 23.22
CA TRP A 95 -4.45 4.98 22.97
C TRP A 95 -4.11 4.82 21.50
N ALA A 96 -5.10 4.62 20.63
CA ALA A 96 -4.90 4.56 19.17
C ALA A 96 -4.30 5.86 18.61
N PHE A 97 -4.57 6.99 19.27
CA PHE A 97 -4.18 8.32 18.79
C PHE A 97 -3.00 8.90 19.58
N VAL A 98 -2.91 8.58 20.88
CA VAL A 98 -1.85 9.11 21.75
C VAL A 98 -0.47 8.75 21.22
N GLN A 99 -0.22 7.49 20.87
CA GLN A 99 1.10 7.06 20.43
C GLN A 99 1.56 7.77 19.13
N PRO A 100 0.76 7.82 18.04
CA PRO A 100 1.17 8.57 16.85
C PRO A 100 1.29 10.08 17.07
N ILE A 101 0.41 10.70 17.88
CA ILE A 101 0.52 12.13 18.20
C ILE A 101 1.81 12.43 18.96
N VAL A 102 2.13 11.66 20.00
CA VAL A 102 3.40 11.78 20.73
C VAL A 102 4.58 11.60 19.78
N THR A 103 4.50 10.63 18.87
CA THR A 103 5.54 10.39 17.86
C THR A 103 5.74 11.61 16.95
N ILE A 104 4.66 12.22 16.43
CA ILE A 104 4.72 13.45 15.63
C ILE A 104 5.36 14.58 16.44
N VAL A 105 4.92 14.80 17.68
CA VAL A 105 5.42 15.88 18.54
C VAL A 105 6.90 15.70 18.86
N VAL A 106 7.34 14.49 19.19
CA VAL A 106 8.75 14.18 19.48
C VAL A 106 9.60 14.41 18.25
N TYR A 107 9.20 13.92 17.07
CA TYR A 107 9.98 14.14 15.85
C TYR A 107 10.01 15.61 15.45
N TRP A 108 8.88 16.30 15.52
CA TRP A 108 8.83 17.74 15.30
C TRP A 108 9.78 18.48 16.25
N PHE A 109 9.75 18.19 17.54
CA PHE A 109 10.64 18.79 18.54
C PHE A 109 12.11 18.51 18.22
N VAL A 110 12.48 17.25 17.98
CA VAL A 110 13.87 16.87 17.71
C VAL A 110 14.40 17.55 16.45
N PHE A 111 13.67 17.52 15.34
CA PHE A 111 14.17 18.07 14.08
C PHE A 111 14.06 19.60 14.03
N GLN A 112 12.90 20.17 14.37
CA GLN A 112 12.69 21.61 14.23
C GLN A 112 13.33 22.41 15.37
N ILE A 113 13.26 21.94 16.61
CA ILE A 113 13.82 22.67 17.76
C ILE A 113 15.23 22.19 18.10
N GLY A 114 15.44 20.87 18.18
CA GLY A 114 16.73 20.28 18.55
C GLY A 114 17.81 20.47 17.49
N LEU A 115 17.54 20.04 16.26
CA LEU A 115 18.47 20.11 15.13
C LEU A 115 18.37 21.44 14.36
N ARG A 116 17.34 22.25 14.64
CA ARG A 116 17.09 23.53 13.96
C ARG A 116 17.11 23.40 12.44
N SER A 117 16.52 22.32 11.93
CA SER A 117 16.49 22.02 10.49
C SER A 117 15.75 23.07 9.66
N GLY A 118 14.99 23.96 10.31
CA GLY A 118 14.18 24.96 9.65
C GLY A 118 12.98 24.35 8.92
N ASP A 119 12.31 25.18 8.16
CA ASP A 119 11.20 24.79 7.28
C ASP A 119 11.72 24.18 5.97
N VAL A 120 10.87 23.39 5.30
CA VAL A 120 11.25 22.73 4.04
C VAL A 120 10.76 23.60 2.89
N GLY A 121 11.64 24.46 2.39
CA GLY A 121 11.25 25.54 1.48
C GLY A 121 10.29 26.48 2.21
N ASP A 122 9.14 26.75 1.60
CA ASP A 122 8.11 27.62 2.19
C ASP A 122 7.11 26.87 3.09
N THR A 123 7.34 25.59 3.37
CA THR A 123 6.41 24.75 4.13
C THR A 123 6.89 24.51 5.56
N PRO A 124 6.09 24.85 6.59
CA PRO A 124 6.37 24.50 7.97
C PRO A 124 6.74 23.03 8.12
N PHE A 125 7.86 22.74 8.79
CA PHE A 125 8.37 21.36 8.88
C PHE A 125 7.33 20.37 9.45
N VAL A 126 6.51 20.80 10.41
CA VAL A 126 5.43 19.95 10.97
C VAL A 126 4.43 19.48 9.93
N LEU A 127 4.04 20.34 8.97
CA LEU A 127 3.11 19.99 7.90
C LEU A 127 3.73 18.98 6.94
N TRP A 128 4.99 19.21 6.59
CA TRP A 128 5.77 18.32 5.73
C TRP A 128 6.01 16.95 6.37
N LEU A 129 6.28 16.93 7.67
CA LEU A 129 6.48 15.72 8.48
C LEU A 129 5.17 14.92 8.61
N VAL A 130 4.06 15.59 8.96
CA VAL A 130 2.74 14.92 9.12
C VAL A 130 2.29 14.30 7.80
N ALA A 131 2.48 14.99 6.67
CA ALA A 131 2.16 14.44 5.34
C ALA A 131 2.92 13.13 5.04
N GLY A 132 4.15 12.97 5.54
CA GLY A 132 4.91 11.73 5.39
C GLY A 132 4.61 10.66 6.44
N LEU A 133 4.36 11.05 7.69
CA LEU A 133 4.16 10.12 8.81
C LEU A 133 2.81 9.39 8.76
N ILE A 134 1.75 10.06 8.34
CA ILE A 134 0.40 9.47 8.31
C ILE A 134 0.34 8.17 7.48
N PRO A 135 0.74 8.16 6.19
CA PRO A 135 0.74 6.92 5.41
C PRO A 135 1.70 5.88 6.00
N TRP A 136 2.81 6.31 6.62
CA TRP A 136 3.75 5.41 7.26
C TRP A 136 3.17 4.70 8.50
N PHE A 137 2.41 5.40 9.34
CA PHE A 137 1.73 4.80 10.49
C PHE A 137 0.73 3.74 10.04
N PHE A 138 -0.09 4.04 9.03
CA PHE A 138 -1.01 3.06 8.48
C PHE A 138 -0.28 1.84 7.90
N PHE A 139 0.78 2.05 7.11
CA PHE A 139 1.57 0.96 6.56
C PHE A 139 2.15 0.05 7.64
N SER A 140 2.76 0.66 8.66
CA SER A 140 3.42 -0.07 9.75
C SER A 140 2.43 -0.88 10.58
N GLU A 141 1.29 -0.27 10.93
CA GLU A 141 0.24 -0.93 11.70
C GLU A 141 -0.43 -2.06 10.89
N ALA A 142 -0.75 -1.78 9.61
CA ALA A 142 -1.38 -2.75 8.74
C ALA A 142 -0.47 -3.95 8.42
N LEU A 143 0.82 -3.72 8.14
CA LEU A 143 1.77 -4.79 7.85
C LEU A 143 2.09 -5.63 9.10
N GLY A 144 2.35 -4.97 10.23
CA GLY A 144 2.62 -5.65 11.50
C GLY A 144 1.42 -6.50 11.96
N GLY A 145 0.23 -5.89 12.02
CA GLY A 145 -1.00 -6.60 12.38
C GLY A 145 -1.38 -7.68 11.37
N GLY A 146 -1.24 -7.39 10.08
CA GLY A 146 -1.54 -8.33 9.01
C GLY A 146 -0.61 -9.54 8.97
N THR A 147 0.68 -9.37 9.30
CA THR A 147 1.64 -10.47 9.44
C THR A 147 1.16 -11.43 10.53
N GLY A 148 0.79 -10.92 11.71
CA GLY A 148 0.32 -11.75 12.84
C GLY A 148 -1.10 -12.31 12.70
N ALA A 149 -1.83 -11.97 11.63
CA ALA A 149 -3.27 -12.24 11.53
C ALA A 149 -3.64 -13.73 11.66
N MET A 150 -2.84 -14.65 11.10
CA MET A 150 -3.10 -16.10 11.19
C MET A 150 -2.92 -16.65 12.60
N LEU A 151 -1.93 -16.13 13.33
CA LEU A 151 -1.60 -16.56 14.68
C LEU A 151 -2.66 -16.09 15.68
N GLU A 152 -3.08 -14.83 15.57
CA GLU A 152 -4.07 -14.25 16.48
C GLU A 152 -5.47 -14.86 16.30
N TYR A 153 -5.84 -15.18 15.07
CA TYR A 153 -7.12 -15.81 14.74
C TYR A 153 -7.03 -17.34 14.64
N ASN A 154 -6.00 -17.97 15.22
CA ASN A 154 -5.80 -19.43 15.22
C ASN A 154 -7.08 -20.21 15.63
N TYR A 155 -7.83 -19.71 16.60
CA TYR A 155 -9.11 -20.29 17.06
C TYR A 155 -10.20 -20.35 15.98
N LEU A 156 -10.19 -19.43 15.00
CA LEU A 156 -11.07 -19.46 13.83
C LEU A 156 -10.52 -20.37 12.74
N VAL A 157 -9.19 -20.44 12.60
CA VAL A 157 -8.53 -21.26 11.58
C VAL A 157 -8.78 -22.75 11.82
N LYS A 158 -8.86 -23.19 13.08
CA LYS A 158 -9.09 -24.59 13.46
C LYS A 158 -10.54 -25.08 13.36
N LYS A 159 -11.53 -24.19 13.15
CA LYS A 159 -12.96 -24.57 13.09
C LYS A 159 -13.49 -24.57 11.64
N VAL A 160 -14.15 -25.67 11.27
CA VAL A 160 -14.23 -26.24 9.90
C VAL A 160 -15.04 -25.46 8.84
N VAL A 161 -15.47 -24.20 9.05
CA VAL A 161 -16.22 -23.46 7.99
C VAL A 161 -15.75 -22.02 7.77
N PHE A 162 -14.63 -21.61 8.36
CA PHE A 162 -14.16 -20.22 8.24
C PHE A 162 -13.26 -19.98 7.01
N LYS A 163 -13.55 -18.93 6.24
CA LYS A 163 -12.72 -18.51 5.10
C LYS A 163 -11.49 -17.73 5.61
N ILE A 164 -10.43 -18.45 5.96
CA ILE A 164 -9.19 -17.87 6.51
C ILE A 164 -8.50 -16.82 5.61
N SER A 165 -8.82 -16.78 4.31
CA SER A 165 -8.37 -15.74 3.38
C SER A 165 -8.81 -14.33 3.76
N ILE A 166 -9.83 -14.18 4.61
CA ILE A 166 -10.32 -12.86 5.02
C ILE A 166 -9.58 -12.27 6.23
N LEU A 167 -8.74 -13.05 6.92
CA LEU A 167 -8.08 -12.62 8.16
C LEU A 167 -7.10 -11.44 7.96
N PRO A 168 -6.24 -11.40 6.93
CA PRO A 168 -5.30 -10.29 6.76
C PRO A 168 -6.02 -8.96 6.51
N ILE A 169 -7.11 -8.97 5.72
CA ILE A 169 -7.85 -7.74 5.41
C ILE A 169 -8.60 -7.18 6.63
N ILE A 170 -8.97 -8.02 7.59
CA ILE A 170 -9.61 -7.57 8.85
C ILE A 170 -8.65 -6.64 9.60
N LYS A 171 -7.37 -7.03 9.70
CA LYS A 171 -6.33 -6.21 10.35
C LYS A 171 -6.06 -4.91 9.62
N ILE A 172 -6.00 -4.96 8.29
CA ILE A 172 -5.76 -3.77 7.46
C ILE A 172 -6.95 -2.79 7.55
N ILE A 173 -8.20 -3.26 7.53
CA ILE A 173 -9.37 -2.39 7.71
C ILE A 173 -9.43 -1.83 9.12
N SER A 174 -9.05 -2.61 10.14
CA SER A 174 -8.95 -2.09 11.51
C SER A 174 -7.94 -0.93 11.61
N ALA A 175 -6.76 -1.07 11.01
CA ALA A 175 -5.76 0.00 10.94
C ALA A 175 -6.25 1.21 10.12
N LEU A 176 -7.08 0.97 9.10
CA LEU A 176 -7.66 2.03 8.28
C LEU A 176 -8.55 2.99 9.09
N PHE A 177 -9.18 2.54 10.18
CA PHE A 177 -9.97 3.44 11.05
C PHE A 177 -9.10 4.53 11.70
N VAL A 178 -7.92 4.15 12.19
CA VAL A 178 -6.95 5.09 12.78
C VAL A 178 -6.39 6.00 11.69
N HIS A 179 -6.06 5.43 10.52
CA HIS A 179 -5.58 6.18 9.36
C HIS A 179 -6.54 7.28 8.91
N LEU A 180 -7.84 6.96 8.77
CA LEU A 180 -8.85 7.93 8.34
C LEU A 180 -9.01 9.08 9.35
N PHE A 181 -8.89 8.79 10.65
CA PHE A 181 -8.82 9.84 11.67
C PHE A 181 -7.60 10.74 11.45
N PHE A 182 -6.41 10.16 11.21
CA PHE A 182 -5.20 10.95 10.98
C PHE A 182 -5.22 11.74 9.67
N VAL A 183 -5.87 11.24 8.62
CA VAL A 183 -6.14 12.00 7.40
C VAL A 183 -7.01 13.22 7.70
N ALA A 184 -8.09 13.06 8.47
CA ALA A 184 -8.93 14.19 8.88
C ALA A 184 -8.17 15.17 9.78
N PHE A 185 -7.33 14.67 10.69
CA PHE A 185 -6.44 15.48 11.52
C PHE A 185 -5.45 16.29 10.67
N ALA A 186 -4.83 15.70 9.65
CA ALA A 186 -3.97 16.44 8.73
C ALA A 186 -4.74 17.54 7.99
N ILE A 187 -5.91 17.24 7.44
CA ILE A 187 -6.74 18.24 6.76
C ILE A 187 -7.01 19.44 7.69
N LEU A 188 -7.39 19.18 8.95
CA LEU A 188 -7.60 20.22 9.96
C LEU A 188 -6.31 21.00 10.26
N LEU A 189 -5.19 20.30 10.46
CA LEU A 189 -3.91 20.90 10.77
C LEU A 189 -3.44 21.85 9.64
N PHE A 190 -3.56 21.42 8.37
CA PHE A 190 -3.24 22.25 7.22
C PHE A 190 -4.14 23.48 7.12
N ALA A 191 -5.45 23.33 7.39
CA ALA A 191 -6.37 24.46 7.44
C ALA A 191 -6.01 25.49 8.52
N CYS A 192 -5.57 25.04 9.71
CA CYS A 192 -5.09 25.94 10.77
C CYS A 192 -3.86 26.78 10.36
N TYR A 193 -3.04 26.27 9.43
CA TYR A 193 -1.89 26.97 8.86
C TYR A 193 -2.24 27.79 7.60
N ARG A 194 -3.52 28.08 7.37
CA ARG A 194 -4.03 28.79 6.18
C ARG A 194 -3.69 28.10 4.84
N SER A 195 -3.37 26.80 4.89
CA SER A 195 -3.24 25.95 3.71
C SER A 195 -4.56 25.22 3.51
N GLU A 196 -5.50 25.86 2.81
CA GLU A 196 -6.86 25.32 2.69
C GLU A 196 -6.89 24.03 1.86
N PRO A 197 -7.79 23.08 2.19
CA PRO A 197 -8.02 21.90 1.38
C PRO A 197 -8.57 22.29 0.01
N ASP A 198 -7.95 21.77 -1.04
CA ASP A 198 -8.31 22.00 -2.43
C ASP A 198 -8.62 20.67 -3.14
N LEU A 199 -8.88 20.74 -4.44
CA LEU A 199 -9.15 19.54 -5.25
C LEU A 199 -8.00 18.53 -5.20
N TYR A 200 -6.76 18.99 -5.10
CA TYR A 200 -5.59 18.12 -4.96
C TYR A 200 -5.64 17.32 -3.67
N THR A 201 -6.26 17.81 -2.60
CA THR A 201 -6.36 17.09 -1.32
C THR A 201 -7.16 15.78 -1.47
N LEU A 202 -8.09 15.70 -2.43
CA LEU A 202 -8.87 14.48 -2.70
C LEU A 202 -8.00 13.29 -3.11
N GLN A 203 -6.82 13.53 -3.69
CA GLN A 203 -5.93 12.43 -4.10
C GLN A 203 -5.33 11.67 -2.91
N VAL A 204 -5.46 12.16 -1.66
CA VAL A 204 -5.16 11.38 -0.45
C VAL A 204 -5.96 10.07 -0.41
N PHE A 205 -7.21 10.07 -0.87
CA PHE A 205 -8.02 8.84 -0.94
C PHE A 205 -7.46 7.86 -1.97
N TYR A 206 -6.98 8.38 -3.11
CA TYR A 206 -6.28 7.57 -4.10
C TYR A 206 -5.00 6.96 -3.53
N TYR A 207 -4.14 7.75 -2.88
CA TYR A 207 -2.91 7.24 -2.27
C TYR A 207 -3.17 6.30 -1.09
N THR A 208 -4.24 6.52 -0.31
CA THR A 208 -4.71 5.57 0.71
C THR A 208 -5.10 4.23 0.08
N PHE A 209 -5.82 4.26 -1.04
CA PHE A 209 -6.20 3.05 -1.77
C PHE A 209 -4.97 2.33 -2.35
N CYS A 210 -4.04 3.05 -2.95
CA CYS A 210 -2.76 2.52 -3.42
C CYS A 210 -2.02 1.77 -2.30
N LEU A 211 -1.87 2.43 -1.14
CA LEU A 211 -1.19 1.85 0.01
C LEU A 211 -1.94 0.64 0.59
N PHE A 212 -3.28 0.69 0.62
CA PHE A 212 -4.12 -0.43 1.05
C PHE A 212 -3.89 -1.68 0.20
N VAL A 213 -3.87 -1.55 -1.13
CA VAL A 213 -3.65 -2.69 -2.03
C VAL A 213 -2.22 -3.24 -1.89
N PHE A 214 -1.24 -2.35 -1.79
CA PHE A 214 0.17 -2.74 -1.61
C PHE A 214 0.39 -3.52 -0.31
N VAL A 215 -0.09 -2.98 0.83
CA VAL A 215 0.06 -3.65 2.12
C VAL A 215 -0.74 -4.94 2.18
N LEU A 216 -1.91 -5.03 1.53
CA LEU A 216 -2.67 -6.27 1.42
C LEU A 216 -1.88 -7.38 0.71
N GLY A 217 -1.20 -7.05 -0.38
CA GLY A 217 -0.30 -7.99 -1.08
C GLY A 217 0.82 -8.49 -0.19
N LEU A 218 1.50 -7.59 0.53
CA LEU A 218 2.55 -7.94 1.49
C LEU A 218 2.03 -8.77 2.66
N CYS A 219 0.84 -8.46 3.18
CA CYS A 219 0.22 -9.20 4.26
C CYS A 219 -0.08 -10.64 3.86
N TYR A 220 -0.55 -10.89 2.64
CA TYR A 220 -0.74 -12.28 2.17
C TYR A 220 0.55 -13.08 2.10
N ILE A 221 1.68 -12.44 1.79
CA ILE A 221 3.00 -13.11 1.84
C ILE A 221 3.37 -13.39 3.30
N THR A 222 3.45 -12.34 4.10
CA THR A 222 4.00 -12.38 5.46
C THR A 222 3.16 -13.21 6.40
N CYS A 223 1.83 -13.09 6.35
CA CYS A 223 0.92 -13.90 7.18
C CYS A 223 0.97 -15.38 6.84
N SER A 224 1.35 -15.74 5.61
CA SER A 224 1.48 -17.14 5.22
C SER A 224 2.79 -17.74 5.69
N VAL A 225 3.87 -16.97 5.60
CA VAL A 225 5.21 -17.43 5.99
C VAL A 225 5.35 -17.50 7.50
N VAL A 226 4.76 -16.55 8.26
CA VAL A 226 4.90 -16.51 9.73
C VAL A 226 4.35 -17.76 10.42
N VAL A 227 3.37 -18.45 9.80
CA VAL A 227 2.81 -19.70 10.32
C VAL A 227 3.88 -20.78 10.43
N PHE A 228 4.84 -20.82 9.50
CA PHE A 228 5.95 -21.76 9.49
C PHE A 228 7.21 -21.20 10.14
N PHE A 229 7.39 -19.87 10.10
CA PHE A 229 8.56 -19.18 10.62
C PHE A 229 8.15 -18.02 11.52
N ARG A 230 7.97 -18.31 12.82
CA ARG A 230 7.40 -17.36 13.80
C ARG A 230 8.23 -16.10 13.99
N ASP A 231 9.55 -16.18 13.83
CA ASP A 231 10.47 -15.05 13.97
C ASP A 231 10.26 -13.98 12.88
N LEU A 232 9.51 -14.28 11.82
CA LEU A 232 9.17 -13.29 10.80
C LEU A 232 8.49 -12.05 11.41
N SER A 233 7.72 -12.19 12.49
CA SER A 233 7.10 -11.02 13.16
C SER A 233 8.15 -10.04 13.70
N GLN A 234 9.25 -10.57 14.27
CA GLN A 234 10.36 -9.76 14.76
C GLN A 234 11.13 -9.12 13.61
N ILE A 235 11.37 -9.89 12.54
CA ILE A 235 12.03 -9.38 11.32
C ILE A 235 11.21 -8.24 10.70
N ILE A 236 9.90 -8.39 10.57
CA ILE A 236 9.02 -7.33 10.05
C ILE A 236 9.08 -6.09 10.95
N SER A 237 9.13 -6.26 12.26
CA SER A 237 9.27 -5.13 13.19
C SER A 237 10.58 -4.36 12.97
N ILE A 238 11.70 -5.07 12.76
CA ILE A 238 13.00 -4.46 12.44
C ILE A 238 12.96 -3.78 11.06
N ILE A 239 12.37 -4.43 10.05
CA ILE A 239 12.22 -3.86 8.70
C ILE A 239 11.41 -2.57 8.75
N LEU A 240 10.33 -2.52 9.53
CA LEU A 240 9.56 -1.29 9.73
C LEU A 240 10.41 -0.21 10.43
N GLN A 241 11.14 -0.57 11.48
CA GLN A 241 12.01 0.38 12.17
C GLN A 241 13.08 1.00 11.26
N ILE A 242 13.68 0.21 10.35
CA ILE A 242 14.63 0.72 9.35
C ILE A 242 13.89 1.47 8.23
N GLY A 243 12.71 0.98 7.84
CA GLY A 243 11.93 1.48 6.71
C GLY A 243 11.53 2.95 6.84
N ILE A 244 11.27 3.44 8.06
CA ILE A 244 10.95 4.86 8.29
C ILE A 244 12.09 5.80 7.86
N TRP A 245 13.34 5.33 7.94
CA TRP A 245 14.54 6.06 7.53
C TRP A 245 14.91 5.79 6.08
N ALA A 246 14.61 4.59 5.58
CA ALA A 246 14.83 4.20 4.19
C ALA A 246 13.80 4.82 3.22
N THR A 247 12.69 5.33 3.73
CA THR A 247 11.75 6.19 2.99
C THR A 247 12.03 7.65 3.37
N PRO A 248 12.00 8.61 2.43
CA PRO A 248 12.28 10.02 2.72
C PRO A 248 11.13 10.68 3.48
N ILE A 249 10.87 10.24 4.71
CA ILE A 249 9.84 10.75 5.64
C ILE A 249 10.45 11.81 6.55
N MET A 250 11.58 11.47 7.19
CA MET A 250 12.28 12.34 8.15
C MET A 250 13.22 13.35 7.49
N TRP A 251 13.60 13.10 6.24
CA TRP A 251 14.60 13.85 5.50
C TRP A 251 14.14 13.98 4.04
N SER A 252 14.55 15.05 3.37
CA SER A 252 14.11 15.34 2.00
C SER A 252 15.08 14.76 0.98
N LEU A 253 14.54 14.19 -0.10
CA LEU A 253 15.35 13.56 -1.16
C LEU A 253 16.43 14.49 -1.76
N PRO A 254 16.17 15.80 -1.98
CA PRO A 254 17.18 16.74 -2.48
C PRO A 254 18.42 16.91 -1.60
N MET A 255 18.39 16.50 -0.32
CA MET A 255 19.58 16.54 0.56
C MET A 255 20.66 15.53 0.14
N LEU A 256 20.29 14.50 -0.62
CA LEU A 256 21.23 13.50 -1.12
C LEU A 256 21.77 13.89 -2.51
N PRO A 257 23.02 13.50 -2.83
CA PRO A 257 23.52 13.57 -4.20
C PRO A 257 22.60 12.85 -5.19
N GLU A 258 22.39 13.45 -6.37
CA GLU A 258 21.45 12.95 -7.39
C GLU A 258 21.66 11.48 -7.78
N LYS A 259 22.92 11.02 -7.78
CA LYS A 259 23.29 9.62 -8.06
C LYS A 259 22.57 8.60 -7.18
N TYR A 260 22.18 8.96 -5.96
CA TYR A 260 21.49 8.06 -5.04
C TYR A 260 19.96 8.17 -5.11
N HIS A 261 19.41 9.18 -5.78
CA HIS A 261 17.96 9.40 -5.84
C HIS A 261 17.22 8.21 -6.45
N PHE A 262 17.84 7.56 -7.45
CA PHE A 262 17.27 6.39 -8.10
C PHE A 262 16.98 5.24 -7.11
N ILE A 263 17.90 4.96 -6.17
CA ILE A 263 17.75 3.87 -5.19
C ILE A 263 16.53 4.09 -4.31
N PHE A 264 16.34 5.32 -3.82
CA PHE A 264 15.20 5.65 -2.96
C PHE A 264 13.88 5.73 -3.73
N LYS A 265 13.91 6.11 -5.02
CA LYS A 265 12.73 6.11 -5.90
C LYS A 265 12.24 4.71 -6.26
N LEU A 266 13.08 3.67 -6.14
CA LEU A 266 12.65 2.27 -6.28
C LEU A 266 11.77 1.79 -5.12
N ASN A 267 11.84 2.43 -3.95
CA ASN A 267 10.98 2.06 -2.83
C ASN A 267 9.53 2.52 -3.13
N PRO A 268 8.54 1.61 -3.23
CA PRO A 268 7.16 1.98 -3.53
C PRO A 268 6.52 2.87 -2.46
N LEU A 269 7.02 2.86 -1.23
CA LEU A 269 6.54 3.76 -0.17
C LEU A 269 6.98 5.21 -0.39
N THR A 270 8.09 5.45 -1.10
CA THR A 270 8.50 6.80 -1.50
C THR A 270 7.42 7.45 -2.37
N TYR A 271 6.83 6.71 -3.32
CA TYR A 271 5.73 7.20 -4.14
C TYR A 271 4.50 7.58 -3.32
N ILE A 272 4.18 6.83 -2.26
CA ILE A 272 3.04 7.12 -1.39
C ILE A 272 3.31 8.36 -0.54
N VAL A 273 4.48 8.45 0.10
CA VAL A 273 4.87 9.58 0.94
C VAL A 273 4.92 10.87 0.12
N ASP A 274 5.56 10.83 -1.05
CA ASP A 274 5.54 11.96 -1.98
C ASP A 274 4.12 12.26 -2.44
N GLY A 275 3.30 11.24 -2.73
CA GLY A 275 1.90 11.42 -3.08
C GLY A 275 1.09 12.22 -2.06
N TYR A 276 1.25 11.93 -0.76
CA TYR A 276 0.61 12.71 0.31
C TYR A 276 1.10 14.15 0.34
N ARG A 277 2.41 14.38 0.19
CA ARG A 277 2.95 15.75 0.08
C ARG A 277 2.43 16.48 -1.14
N MET A 278 2.16 15.78 -2.22
CA MET A 278 1.65 16.38 -3.46
C MET A 278 0.16 16.71 -3.35
N ALA A 279 -0.58 15.94 -2.54
CA ALA A 279 -1.96 16.24 -2.18
C ALA A 279 -2.07 17.48 -1.29
N PHE A 280 -1.23 17.57 -0.25
CA PHE A 280 -1.35 18.62 0.76
C PHE A 280 -0.53 19.88 0.45
N ILE A 281 0.69 19.74 -0.06
CA ILE A 281 1.69 20.81 -0.11
C ILE A 281 1.92 21.28 -1.55
N TYR A 282 2.40 20.39 -2.43
CA TYR A 282 2.96 20.80 -3.73
C TYR A 282 1.94 20.88 -4.87
N LYS A 283 0.70 20.42 -4.65
CA LYS A 283 -0.45 20.58 -5.56
C LYS A 283 -0.18 20.09 -6.99
N ALA A 284 0.25 18.84 -7.10
CA ALA A 284 0.46 18.16 -8.38
C ALA A 284 -0.34 16.85 -8.43
N TRP A 285 -0.96 16.56 -9.57
CA TRP A 285 -1.78 15.35 -9.72
C TRP A 285 -0.94 14.09 -9.94
N PHE A 286 -1.49 12.93 -9.53
CA PHE A 286 -0.81 11.64 -9.72
C PHE A 286 -0.58 11.28 -11.21
N TRP A 287 -1.42 11.75 -12.12
CA TRP A 287 -1.27 11.47 -13.57
C TRP A 287 -0.15 12.28 -14.22
N GLU A 288 0.23 13.43 -13.67
CA GLU A 288 1.38 14.22 -14.15
C GLU A 288 2.69 13.43 -13.97
N ARG A 289 2.72 12.49 -13.02
CA ARG A 289 3.85 11.57 -12.77
C ARG A 289 3.56 10.16 -13.26
N PHE A 290 3.20 10.05 -14.53
CA PHE A 290 2.83 8.77 -15.15
C PHE A 290 3.84 7.64 -14.88
N TYR A 291 5.15 7.89 -15.02
CA TYR A 291 6.18 6.88 -14.83
C TYR A 291 6.22 6.32 -13.40
N SER A 292 6.19 7.17 -12.38
CA SER A 292 6.18 6.75 -10.97
C SER A 292 4.89 6.02 -10.61
N THR A 293 3.76 6.52 -11.11
CA THR A 293 2.44 5.90 -10.93
C THR A 293 2.37 4.51 -11.55
N ALA A 294 2.84 4.37 -12.80
CA ALA A 294 2.88 3.08 -13.50
C ALA A 294 3.81 2.09 -12.80
N TYR A 295 5.02 2.53 -12.43
CA TYR A 295 5.97 1.71 -11.68
C TYR A 295 5.37 1.19 -10.37
N PHE A 296 4.76 2.07 -9.57
CA PHE A 296 4.13 1.71 -8.31
C PHE A 296 3.04 0.64 -8.49
N TRP A 297 2.15 0.82 -9.48
CA TRP A 297 1.07 -0.13 -9.73
C TRP A 297 1.58 -1.47 -10.25
N ILE A 298 2.62 -1.50 -11.10
CA ILE A 298 3.25 -2.74 -11.54
C ILE A 298 3.81 -3.50 -10.34
N VAL A 299 4.59 -2.85 -9.48
CA VAL A 299 5.16 -3.46 -8.26
C VAL A 299 4.05 -3.93 -7.31
N THR A 300 3.00 -3.12 -7.13
CA THR A 300 1.87 -3.44 -6.26
C THR A 300 1.08 -4.65 -6.74
N LEU A 301 0.74 -4.69 -8.03
CA LEU A 301 0.04 -5.82 -8.64
C LEU A 301 0.92 -7.08 -8.61
N ALA A 302 2.20 -6.97 -8.94
CA ALA A 302 3.13 -8.10 -8.86
C ALA A 302 3.20 -8.66 -7.43
N THR A 303 3.31 -7.78 -6.43
CA THR A 303 3.33 -8.15 -5.00
C THR A 303 2.02 -8.82 -4.58
N PHE A 304 0.88 -8.27 -5.00
CA PHE A 304 -0.43 -8.86 -4.69
C PHE A 304 -0.60 -10.25 -5.32
N VAL A 305 -0.21 -10.42 -6.59
CA VAL A 305 -0.25 -11.71 -7.27
C VAL A 305 0.66 -12.73 -6.59
N PHE A 306 1.89 -12.32 -6.30
CA PHE A 306 2.86 -13.18 -5.63
C PHE A 306 2.36 -13.61 -4.24
N GLY A 307 1.83 -12.67 -3.45
CA GLY A 307 1.20 -12.94 -2.16
C GLY A 307 0.00 -13.87 -2.27
N ALA A 308 -0.90 -13.63 -3.22
CA ALA A 308 -2.05 -14.49 -3.47
C ALA A 308 -1.64 -15.94 -3.82
N VAL A 309 -0.60 -16.09 -4.64
CA VAL A 309 -0.07 -17.39 -5.05
C VAL A 309 0.54 -18.14 -3.86
N ILE A 310 1.36 -17.46 -3.05
CA ILE A 310 1.97 -18.03 -1.84
C ILE A 310 0.90 -18.42 -0.84
N PHE A 311 -0.03 -17.52 -0.54
CA PHE A 311 -1.11 -17.76 0.41
C PHE A 311 -1.93 -18.98 0.03
N LYS A 312 -2.35 -19.09 -1.24
CA LYS A 312 -3.14 -20.25 -1.69
C LYS A 312 -2.36 -21.57 -1.62
N ARG A 313 -1.04 -21.55 -1.88
CA ARG A 313 -0.18 -22.72 -1.78
C ARG A 313 -0.01 -23.18 -0.33
N LEU A 314 0.30 -22.24 0.56
CA LEU A 314 0.59 -22.55 1.96
C LEU A 314 -0.65 -22.80 2.82
N LYS A 315 -1.80 -22.22 2.44
CA LYS A 315 -3.09 -22.36 3.13
C LYS A 315 -3.48 -23.81 3.45
N ILE A 316 -3.10 -24.77 2.60
CA ILE A 316 -3.46 -26.18 2.77
C ILE A 316 -2.84 -26.76 4.05
N HIS A 317 -1.67 -26.25 4.46
CA HIS A 317 -0.92 -26.74 5.62
C HIS A 317 -1.18 -25.93 6.90
N PHE A 318 -2.01 -24.87 6.85
CA PHE A 318 -2.23 -24.02 8.02
C PHE A 318 -2.90 -24.77 9.16
N ALA A 319 -3.80 -25.71 8.88
CA ALA A 319 -4.50 -26.47 9.91
C ALA A 319 -3.56 -27.37 10.74
N ASP A 320 -2.44 -27.81 10.15
CA ASP A 320 -1.47 -28.69 10.81
C ASP A 320 -0.43 -27.90 11.63
N MET A 321 -0.16 -26.65 11.24
CA MET A 321 0.92 -25.82 11.79
C MET A 321 0.46 -24.81 12.84
N LEU A 322 -0.82 -24.44 12.80
CA LEU A 322 -1.49 -23.60 13.79
C LEU A 322 -2.06 -24.48 14.88
#